data_AF-A0A922FUF0-F1
#
_entry.id   AF-A0A922FUF0-F1
#
_cell.length_a   1.000
_cell.length_b   1.000
_cell.length_c   1.000
_cell.angle_alpha   90.00
_cell.angle_beta   90.00
_cell.angle_gamma   90.00
#
_symmetry.space_group_name_H-M   'P 1'
#
loop_
_entity.id
_entity.type
_entity.pdbx_description
1 polymer ?
#
loop_
_entity_poly.entity_id
_entity_poly.type
_entity_poly.pdbx_seq_one_letter_code
_entity_poly.pdbx_strand_id
1 'polypeptide(L)'
;MMFAKQEKDVLFLETVMGFAQQRCHCLIECIPLPREIAKQAPLCFKKAIDEAEDEWSQQNAKKFIDTSQKGLRGSIPKNFPYFHVEFGLYKLFVHVIDDEKQFKSSLGLNVIKGMLQLPEEDMHRRRRYESIEVQREAVKIFVQDWGPFDCTKQLQQAL
;
A
#
# COMPACT_ATOMS: atom_id res chain seq x y z
N MET A 1 -9.99 14.35 -7.50
CA MET A 1 -8.69 13.88 -6.98
C MET A 1 -7.68 13.89 -8.12
N MET A 2 -6.39 14.11 -7.85
CA MET A 2 -5.34 14.26 -8.88
C MET A 2 -5.30 13.11 -9.89
N PHE A 3 -5.17 11.87 -9.42
CA PHE A 3 -5.10 10.69 -10.27
C PHE A 3 -6.41 10.36 -10.99
N ALA A 4 -7.56 10.74 -10.42
CA ALA A 4 -8.84 10.57 -11.10
C ALA A 4 -8.91 11.40 -12.40
N LYS A 5 -8.31 12.61 -12.46
CA LYS A 5 -8.21 13.39 -13.70
C LYS A 5 -7.27 12.76 -14.74
N GLN A 6 -6.38 11.88 -14.29
CA GLN A 6 -5.44 11.13 -15.14
C GLN A 6 -6.01 9.77 -15.55
N GLU A 7 -7.31 9.52 -15.34
CA GLU A 7 -7.96 8.23 -15.61
C GLU A 7 -7.30 7.05 -14.87
N LYS A 8 -6.83 7.31 -13.65
CA LYS A 8 -6.21 6.31 -12.76
C LYS A 8 -7.00 6.19 -11.45
N ASP A 9 -6.96 4.99 -10.88
CA ASP A 9 -7.33 4.73 -9.50
C ASP A 9 -6.07 4.54 -8.65
N VAL A 10 -6.21 4.61 -7.33
CA VAL A 10 -5.07 4.58 -6.40
C VAL A 10 -5.23 3.45 -5.42
N LEU A 11 -4.14 2.72 -5.19
CA LEU A 11 -4.00 1.82 -4.07
C LEU A 11 -3.11 2.45 -3.02
N PHE A 12 -3.50 2.33 -1.75
CA PHE A 12 -2.64 2.67 -0.63
C PHE A 12 -2.20 1.41 0.09
N LEU A 13 -0.89 1.25 0.30
CA LEU A 13 -0.33 0.11 1.01
C LEU A 13 0.37 0.56 2.28
N GLU A 14 0.21 -0.22 3.34
CA GLU A 14 1.01 -0.10 4.55
C GLU A 14 1.36 -1.50 5.06
N THR A 15 2.64 -1.73 5.36
CA THR A 15 3.10 -2.96 6.03
C THR A 15 3.78 -2.56 7.32
N VAL A 16 3.20 -2.92 8.46
CA VAL A 16 3.74 -2.63 9.79
C VAL A 16 4.24 -3.92 10.42
N MET A 17 5.55 -3.95 10.65
CA MET A 17 6.29 -5.10 11.18
C MET A 17 7.47 -4.57 12.01
N GLY A 18 8.08 -5.44 12.82
CA GLY A 18 9.35 -5.20 13.49
C GLY A 18 9.22 -4.32 14.73
N PHE A 19 8.07 -4.36 15.43
CA PHE A 19 7.83 -3.56 16.63
C PHE A 19 8.92 -3.74 17.69
N ALA A 20 9.44 -4.96 17.85
CA ALA A 20 10.51 -5.26 18.80
C ALA A 20 11.82 -4.53 18.48
N GLN A 21 12.05 -4.18 17.22
CA GLN A 21 13.29 -3.55 16.75
C GLN A 21 13.17 -2.03 16.63
N GLN A 22 11.95 -1.46 16.59
CA GLN A 22 11.67 -0.02 16.45
C GLN A 22 12.49 0.72 15.38
N ARG A 23 12.78 0.05 14.26
CA ARG A 23 13.68 0.58 13.22
C ARG A 23 12.98 1.17 12.00
N CYS A 24 11.66 1.08 11.92
CA CYS A 24 10.91 1.45 10.73
C CYS A 24 9.96 2.62 11.03
N HIS A 25 10.04 3.67 10.19
CA HIS A 25 8.99 4.68 10.15
C HIS A 25 7.73 4.12 9.48
N CYS A 26 6.58 4.64 9.86
CA CYS A 26 5.35 4.43 9.10
C CYS A 26 5.56 4.99 7.68
N LEU A 27 5.25 4.17 6.69
CA LEU A 27 5.30 4.52 5.27
C LEU A 27 4.03 4.00 4.63
N ILE A 28 3.22 4.91 4.09
CA ILE A 28 2.06 4.57 3.28
C ILE A 28 2.45 4.80 1.81
N GLU A 29 2.46 3.74 1.02
CA GLU A 29 2.74 3.83 -0.41
C GLU A 29 1.46 4.18 -1.17
N CYS A 30 1.49 5.24 -1.97
CA CYS A 30 0.41 5.65 -2.86
C CYS A 30 0.74 5.23 -4.29
N ILE A 31 0.03 4.23 -4.82
CA ILE A 31 0.37 3.60 -6.10
C ILE A 31 -0.78 3.82 -7.10
N PRO A 32 -0.64 4.74 -8.05
CA PRO A 32 -1.64 4.98 -9.07
C PRO A 32 -1.58 3.89 -10.15
N LEU A 33 -2.73 3.33 -10.51
CA LEU A 33 -2.89 2.29 -11.53
C LEU A 33 -3.94 2.71 -12.57
N PRO A 34 -3.83 2.25 -13.84
CA PRO A 34 -4.93 2.35 -14.79
C PRO A 34 -6.21 1.75 -14.20
N ARG A 35 -7.35 2.42 -14.39
CA ARG A 35 -8.64 2.01 -13.78
C ARG A 35 -9.00 0.56 -14.12
N GLU A 36 -8.71 0.12 -15.34
CA GLU A 36 -8.96 -1.24 -15.83
C GLU A 36 -8.22 -2.29 -15.00
N ILE A 37 -6.99 -1.99 -14.61
CA ILE A 37 -6.14 -2.86 -13.79
C ILE A 37 -6.57 -2.77 -12.32
N ALA A 38 -6.86 -1.57 -11.82
CA ALA A 38 -7.28 -1.35 -10.44
C ALA A 38 -8.58 -2.08 -10.08
N LYS A 39 -9.51 -2.26 -11.03
CA LYS A 39 -10.74 -3.05 -10.85
C LYS A 39 -10.47 -4.50 -10.42
N GLN A 40 -9.33 -5.06 -10.81
CA GLN A 40 -8.95 -6.45 -10.50
C GLN A 40 -8.24 -6.56 -9.14
N ALA A 41 -7.75 -5.43 -8.60
CA ALA A 41 -6.96 -5.39 -7.38
C ALA A 41 -7.61 -6.11 -6.20
N PRO A 42 -8.91 -5.92 -5.89
CA PRO A 42 -9.51 -6.57 -4.73
C PRO A 42 -9.51 -8.09 -4.83
N LEU A 43 -9.58 -8.67 -6.03
CA LEU A 43 -9.52 -10.12 -6.19
C LEU A 43 -8.08 -10.63 -6.04
N CYS A 44 -7.13 -9.97 -6.70
CA CYS A 44 -5.71 -10.33 -6.65
C CYS A 44 -5.13 -10.25 -5.22
N PHE A 45 -5.43 -9.17 -4.51
CA PHE A 45 -4.97 -8.98 -3.13
C PHE A 45 -5.62 -9.96 -2.17
N LYS A 46 -6.91 -10.29 -2.35
CA LYS A 46 -7.57 -11.30 -1.52
C LYS A 46 -6.86 -12.64 -1.66
N LYS A 47 -6.63 -13.09 -2.89
CA LYS A 47 -5.90 -14.34 -3.18
C LYS A 47 -4.49 -14.33 -2.57
N ALA A 48 -3.75 -13.25 -2.78
CA ALA A 48 -2.38 -13.16 -2.29
C ALA A 48 -2.29 -13.14 -0.75
N ILE A 49 -3.23 -12.50 -0.06
CA ILE A 49 -3.32 -12.53 1.40
C ILE A 49 -3.70 -13.94 1.87
N ASP A 50 -4.66 -14.58 1.22
CA ASP A 50 -5.10 -15.94 1.55
C ASP A 50 -3.95 -16.96 1.43
N GLU A 51 -2.99 -16.73 0.52
CA GLU A 51 -1.80 -17.55 0.23
C GLU A 51 -0.53 -17.13 1.00
N ALA A 52 -0.54 -15.98 1.70
CA ALA A 52 0.67 -15.41 2.30
C ALA A 52 1.13 -16.09 3.59
N GLU A 53 0.26 -16.86 4.24
CA GLU A 53 0.55 -17.53 5.52
C GLU A 53 0.12 -19.00 5.48
N ASP A 54 0.78 -19.81 6.30
CA ASP A 54 0.59 -21.26 6.38
C ASP A 54 -0.85 -21.61 6.78
N GLU A 55 -1.46 -22.62 6.15
CA GLU A 55 -2.87 -23.00 6.39
C GLU A 55 -3.15 -23.44 7.84
N TRP A 56 -2.10 -23.68 8.64
CA TRP A 56 -2.14 -24.17 10.02
C TRP A 56 -1.81 -23.11 11.08
N SER A 57 -1.63 -21.83 10.71
CA SER A 57 -1.48 -20.76 11.70
C SER A 57 -2.70 -20.73 12.63
N GLN A 58 -2.43 -20.62 13.94
CA GLN A 58 -3.39 -20.85 15.03
C GLN A 58 -4.56 -19.84 15.10
N GLN A 59 -4.70 -18.98 14.10
CA GLN A 59 -5.78 -18.00 14.05
C GLN A 59 -6.64 -18.21 12.81
N ASN A 60 -7.88 -18.56 13.07
CA ASN A 60 -9.03 -18.03 12.34
C ASN A 60 -9.11 -16.48 12.50
N ALA A 61 -7.99 -15.77 12.42
CA ALA A 61 -7.95 -14.33 12.25
C ALA A 61 -8.72 -14.11 10.96
N LYS A 62 -9.83 -13.40 11.04
CA LYS A 62 -10.66 -13.11 9.88
C LYS A 62 -9.72 -12.49 8.84
N LYS A 63 -9.41 -13.24 7.77
CA LYS A 63 -8.54 -12.83 6.65
C LYS A 63 -8.98 -11.51 5.99
N PHE A 64 -10.13 -11.00 6.43
CA PHE A 64 -10.72 -9.73 6.11
C PHE A 64 -11.32 -9.09 7.37
N ILE A 65 -10.72 -8.01 7.86
CA ILE A 65 -11.32 -7.20 8.92
C ILE A 65 -12.11 -6.06 8.27
N ASP A 66 -13.43 -6.04 8.49
CA ASP A 66 -14.25 -4.88 8.12
C ASP A 66 -13.92 -3.70 9.03
N THR A 67 -13.43 -2.62 8.43
CA THR A 67 -13.03 -1.38 9.09
C THR A 67 -14.08 -0.27 8.97
N SER A 68 -15.20 -0.50 8.27
CA SER A 68 -16.24 0.51 8.04
C SER A 68 -16.81 1.10 9.34
N GLN A 69 -16.85 0.31 10.41
CA GLN A 69 -17.43 0.71 11.71
C GLN A 69 -16.42 1.36 12.67
N LYS A 70 -15.16 0.92 12.68
CA LYS A 70 -14.16 1.30 13.70
C LYS A 70 -12.91 2.01 13.13
N GLY A 71 -12.83 2.11 11.80
CA GLY A 71 -11.62 2.52 11.09
C GLY A 71 -10.47 1.52 11.26
N LEU A 72 -9.37 1.74 10.53
CA LEU A 72 -8.19 0.88 10.56
C LEU A 72 -7.66 0.68 12.00
N ARG A 73 -7.39 1.78 12.71
CA ARG A 73 -6.82 1.76 14.06
C ARG A 73 -7.71 1.10 15.11
N GLY A 74 -9.03 1.20 14.98
CA GLY A 74 -9.97 0.58 15.91
C GLY A 74 -10.17 -0.92 15.66
N SER A 75 -9.74 -1.40 14.49
CA SER A 75 -9.85 -2.79 14.06
C SER A 75 -8.61 -3.63 14.34
N ILE A 76 -7.46 -3.00 14.61
CA ILE A 76 -6.17 -3.67 14.87
C ILE A 76 -5.76 -3.48 16.34
N PRO A 77 -5.40 -4.55 17.08
CA PRO A 77 -4.84 -4.42 18.42
C PRO A 77 -3.59 -3.54 18.46
N LYS A 78 -3.34 -2.87 19.59
CA LYS A 78 -2.13 -2.07 19.77
C LYS A 78 -0.88 -2.96 19.68
N ASN A 79 0.16 -2.46 19.01
CA ASN A 79 1.47 -3.12 18.84
C ASN A 79 1.41 -4.48 18.13
N PHE A 80 0.45 -4.67 17.23
CA PHE A 80 0.33 -5.90 16.45
C PHE A 80 0.78 -5.65 15.00
N PRO A 81 1.62 -6.53 14.41
CA PRO A 81 2.02 -6.41 13.01
C PRO A 81 0.84 -6.67 12.07
N TYR A 82 0.78 -5.89 10.99
CA TYR A 82 -0.31 -5.96 10.03
C TYR A 82 0.12 -5.53 8.64
N PHE A 83 -0.62 -6.02 7.66
CA PHE A 83 -0.61 -5.54 6.29
C PHE A 83 -1.96 -4.93 5.95
N HIS A 84 -1.95 -3.77 5.31
CA HIS A 84 -3.13 -3.02 4.91
C HIS A 84 -3.05 -2.64 3.43
N VAL A 85 -4.16 -2.81 2.72
CA VAL A 85 -4.36 -2.29 1.36
C VAL A 85 -5.71 -1.59 1.26
N GLU A 86 -5.73 -0.36 0.78
CA GLU A 86 -6.93 0.40 0.45
C GLU A 86 -7.06 0.58 -1.07
N PHE A 87 -8.26 0.35 -1.59
CA PHE A 87 -8.64 0.49 -2.99
C PHE A 87 -9.52 1.74 -3.15
N GLY A 88 -8.90 2.85 -3.56
CA GLY A 88 -9.62 4.13 -3.66
C GLY A 88 -10.04 4.66 -2.29
N LEU A 89 -11.34 4.89 -2.10
CA LEU A 89 -11.92 5.47 -0.87
C LEU A 89 -12.93 4.55 -0.15
N TYR A 90 -13.18 3.35 -0.69
CA TYR A 90 -14.40 2.61 -0.33
C TYR A 90 -14.15 1.18 0.14
N LYS A 91 -13.03 0.58 -0.24
CA LYS A 91 -12.74 -0.81 0.06
C LYS A 91 -11.31 -0.91 0.57
N LEU A 92 -11.12 -1.64 1.65
CA LEU A 92 -9.78 -1.91 2.16
C LEU A 92 -9.74 -3.30 2.77
N PHE A 93 -8.57 -3.91 2.75
CA PHE A 93 -8.27 -5.16 3.44
C PHE A 93 -7.23 -4.90 4.51
N VAL A 94 -7.38 -5.63 5.61
CA VAL A 94 -6.43 -5.67 6.71
C VAL A 94 -6.16 -7.13 7.01
N HIS A 95 -4.89 -7.48 6.99
CA HIS A 95 -4.36 -8.78 7.39
C HIS A 95 -3.49 -8.60 8.62
N VAL A 96 -3.78 -9.37 9.66
CA VAL A 96 -2.97 -9.43 10.87
C VAL A 96 -1.84 -10.42 10.61
N ILE A 97 -0.58 -9.99 10.81
CA ILE A 97 0.58 -10.82 10.49
C ILE A 97 0.90 -11.71 11.70
N ASP A 98 0.89 -13.02 11.52
CA ASP A 98 1.13 -13.97 12.62
C ASP A 98 2.63 -14.31 12.78
N ASP A 99 3.32 -14.59 11.66
CA ASP A 99 4.76 -14.87 11.64
C ASP A 99 5.51 -13.89 10.74
N GLU A 100 6.05 -12.84 11.36
CA GLU A 100 6.85 -11.82 10.69
C GLU A 100 8.12 -12.36 10.00
N LYS A 101 8.58 -13.57 10.33
CA LYS A 101 9.74 -14.20 9.66
C LYS A 101 9.35 -14.78 8.30
N GLN A 102 8.11 -15.26 8.17
CA GLN A 102 7.59 -15.85 6.94
C GLN A 102 6.97 -14.80 6.04
N PHE A 103 6.22 -13.86 6.64
CA PHE A 103 5.51 -12.83 5.89
C PHE A 103 6.48 -11.92 5.13
N LYS A 104 6.26 -11.80 3.81
CA LYS A 104 7.09 -10.94 2.96
C LYS A 104 6.57 -9.52 2.99
N SER A 105 7.38 -8.58 3.49
CA SER A 105 7.00 -7.16 3.51
C SER A 105 6.72 -6.57 2.12
N SER A 106 7.24 -7.21 1.06
CA SER A 106 7.03 -6.84 -0.33
C SER A 106 5.74 -7.39 -0.95
N LEU A 107 4.89 -8.10 -0.19
CA LEU A 107 3.68 -8.76 -0.70
C LEU A 107 2.85 -7.81 -1.57
N GLY A 108 2.47 -6.64 -1.04
CA GLY A 108 1.61 -5.71 -1.77
C GLY A 108 2.22 -5.18 -3.06
N LEU A 109 3.51 -4.84 -3.07
CA LEU A 109 4.22 -4.44 -4.29
C LEU A 109 4.30 -5.58 -5.30
N ASN A 110 4.50 -6.82 -4.85
CA ASN A 110 4.59 -7.98 -5.74
C ASN A 110 3.25 -8.29 -6.40
N VAL A 111 2.13 -8.16 -5.66
CA VAL A 111 0.78 -8.29 -6.23
C VAL A 111 0.58 -7.25 -7.34
N ILE A 112 0.95 -5.99 -7.10
CA ILE A 112 0.80 -4.92 -8.09
C ILE A 112 1.68 -5.16 -9.31
N LYS A 113 2.94 -5.58 -9.13
CA LYS A 113 3.84 -5.93 -10.24
C LYS A 113 3.25 -7.05 -11.11
N GLY A 114 2.66 -8.06 -10.48
CA GLY A 114 1.96 -9.15 -11.17
C GLY A 114 0.74 -8.65 -11.95
N MET A 115 -0.07 -7.77 -11.35
CA MET A 115 -1.22 -7.15 -12.03
C MET A 115 -0.81 -6.29 -13.24
N LEU A 116 0.35 -5.62 -13.15
CA LEU A 116 0.92 -4.81 -14.23
C LEU A 116 1.69 -5.65 -15.28
N GLN A 117 1.81 -6.96 -15.08
CA GLN A 117 2.60 -7.87 -15.94
C GLN A 117 4.05 -7.39 -16.14
N LEU A 118 4.65 -6.84 -15.07
CA LEU A 118 6.05 -6.44 -15.10
C LEU A 118 6.96 -7.67 -15.15
N PRO A 119 8.16 -7.57 -15.74
CA PRO A 119 9.11 -8.69 -15.82
C PRO A 119 9.42 -9.27 -14.44
N GLU A 120 9.59 -10.60 -14.35
CA GLU A 120 9.90 -11.31 -13.11
C GLU A 120 11.18 -10.77 -12.44
N GLU A 121 12.12 -10.29 -13.24
CA GLU A 121 13.33 -9.61 -12.78
C GLU A 121 13.02 -8.47 -11.80
N ASP A 122 11.95 -7.71 -12.05
CA ASP A 122 11.53 -6.59 -11.21
C ASP A 122 10.80 -7.03 -9.94
N MET A 123 10.32 -8.28 -9.84
CA MET A 123 9.70 -8.81 -8.62
C MET A 123 10.73 -8.99 -7.50
N HIS A 124 11.91 -9.51 -7.84
CA HIS A 124 12.97 -9.82 -6.88
C HIS A 124 14.07 -8.76 -6.80
N ARG A 125 14.04 -7.77 -7.70
CA ARG A 125 15.01 -6.66 -7.66
C ARG A 125 14.79 -5.79 -6.44
N ARG A 126 15.86 -5.51 -5.70
CA ARG A 126 15.90 -4.37 -4.77
C ARG A 126 15.58 -3.09 -5.54
N ARG A 127 14.89 -2.13 -4.90
CA ARG A 127 14.63 -0.80 -5.47
C ARG A 127 15.94 -0.27 -6.08
N ARG A 128 15.95 -0.03 -7.39
CA ARG A 128 17.10 0.61 -8.03
C ARG A 128 17.15 2.04 -7.51
N TYR A 129 18.30 2.46 -7.00
CA TYR A 129 18.50 3.87 -6.71
C TYR A 129 18.64 4.57 -8.06
N GLU A 130 17.60 5.31 -8.46
CA GLU A 130 17.70 6.21 -9.60
C GLU A 130 18.65 7.35 -9.27
N SER A 131 19.26 7.97 -10.29
CA SER A 131 20.12 9.12 -10.07
C SER A 131 19.33 10.28 -9.46
N ILE A 132 20.03 11.16 -8.75
CA ILE A 132 19.41 12.33 -8.11
C ILE A 132 18.71 13.21 -9.16
N GLU A 133 19.26 13.30 -10.36
CA GLU A 133 18.72 14.08 -11.47
C GLU A 133 17.38 13.52 -11.94
N VAL A 134 17.26 12.19 -12.08
CA VAL A 134 15.99 11.53 -12.45
C VAL A 134 14.93 11.75 -11.37
N GLN A 135 15.31 11.59 -10.10
CA GLN A 135 14.39 11.82 -8.98
C GLN A 135 13.91 13.28 -8.92
N ARG A 136 14.81 14.25 -9.16
CA ARG A 136 14.45 15.67 -9.19
C ARG A 136 13.44 15.99 -10.29
N GLU A 137 13.63 15.44 -11.48
CA GLU A 137 12.67 15.67 -12.57
C GLU A 137 11.32 15.00 -12.28
N ALA A 138 11.31 13.78 -11.72
CA ALA A 138 10.08 13.11 -11.31
C ALA A 138 9.30 13.92 -10.25
N VAL A 139 10.00 14.46 -9.25
CA VAL A 139 9.39 15.33 -8.22
C VAL A 139 8.83 16.60 -8.84
N LYS A 140 9.55 17.24 -9.76
CA LYS A 140 9.10 18.45 -10.45
C LYS A 140 7.81 18.21 -11.23
N ILE A 141 7.71 17.11 -11.97
CA ILE A 141 6.49 16.71 -12.70
C ILE A 141 5.35 16.48 -11.70
N PHE A 142 5.59 15.74 -10.62
CA PHE A 142 4.58 15.48 -9.59
C PHE A 142 4.05 16.76 -8.95
N VAL A 143 4.93 17.71 -8.61
CA VAL A 143 4.54 19.00 -7.99
C VAL A 143 3.66 19.81 -8.93
N GLN A 144 3.92 19.78 -10.24
CA GLN A 144 3.07 20.44 -11.24
C GLN A 144 1.67 19.82 -11.29
N ASP A 145 1.58 18.48 -11.32
CA ASP A 145 0.31 17.75 -11.32
C ASP A 145 -0.48 17.94 -10.02
N TRP A 146 0.22 17.97 -8.87
CA TRP A 146 -0.37 18.09 -7.55
C TRP A 146 -0.79 19.52 -7.20
N GLY A 147 -0.17 20.53 -7.80
CA GLY A 147 -0.37 21.95 -7.48
C GLY A 147 -1.84 22.41 -7.39
N PRO A 148 -2.75 22.00 -8.30
CA PRO A 148 -4.18 22.34 -8.22
C PRO A 148 -4.96 21.63 -7.09
N PHE A 149 -4.39 20.59 -6.49
CA PHE A 149 -4.99 19.75 -5.46
C PHE A 149 -4.34 19.93 -4.07
N ASP A 150 -3.29 20.75 -3.99
CA ASP A 150 -2.56 21.02 -2.76
C ASP A 150 -3.40 21.84 -1.77
N CYS A 151 -3.91 21.15 -0.75
CA CYS A 151 -4.66 21.77 0.34
C CYS A 151 -3.78 22.46 1.39
N THR A 152 -2.46 22.25 1.38
CA THR A 152 -1.54 22.80 2.38
C THR A 152 -1.16 24.26 2.10
N LYS A 153 -1.40 24.76 0.89
CA LYS A 153 -1.21 26.18 0.54
C LYS A 153 -1.99 27.14 1.44
N GLN A 154 -3.18 26.73 1.88
CA GLN A 154 -4.01 27.53 2.78
C GLN A 154 -3.43 27.56 4.21
N LEU A 155 -2.73 26.50 4.63
CA LEU A 155 -2.07 26.43 5.94
C LEU A 155 -0.82 27.33 5.99
N GLN A 156 -0.11 27.48 4.87
CA GLN A 156 1.07 28.36 4.77
C GLN A 156 0.72 29.85 4.73
N GLN A 157 -0.52 30.21 4.36
CA GLN A 157 -0.99 31.60 4.37
C GLN A 157 -1.52 32.05 5.74
N ALA A 158 -1.75 31.10 6.66
CA ALA A 158 -2.28 31.34 7.99
C ALA A 158 -1.19 31.36 9.09
N LEU A 159 0.08 31.23 8.70
CA LEU A 159 1.28 31.37 9.53
C LEU A 159 2.05 32.63 9.09
#